data_AF-A0A8T5LSF4-F1
#
_entry.id   AF-A0A8T5LSF4-F1
#
_cell.length_a   1.000
_cell.length_b   1.000
_cell.length_c   1.000
_cell.angle_alpha   90.00
_cell.angle_beta   90.00
_cell.angle_gamma   90.00
#
_symmetry.space_group_name_H-M   'P 1'
#
loop_
_entity.id
_entity.type
_entity.pdbx_description
1 polymer ?
#
loop_
_entity_poly.entity_id
_entity_poly.type
_entity_poly.pdbx_seq_one_letter_code
_entity_poly.pdbx_strand_id
1 'polypeptide(L)' 'MTVKNQTKHRITYADTDHGGVVYYANYLKWFEIGRTEILRANGITYAELEKKGLIAPVVEVKVNYLKPARY' A
#
# COMPACT_ATOMS: atom_id res chain seq x y z
N MET A 1 -5.37 13.22 -17.00
CA MET A 1 -6.42 12.95 -15.97
C MET A 1 -5.70 12.56 -14.69
N THR A 2 -5.80 13.34 -13.61
CA THR A 2 -5.13 13.02 -12.34
C THR A 2 -6.10 12.23 -11.47
N VAL A 3 -5.90 10.93 -11.34
CA VAL A 3 -6.68 10.09 -10.41
C VAL A 3 -6.14 10.34 -9.00
N LYS A 4 -7.01 10.78 -8.10
CA LYS A 4 -6.69 10.96 -6.66
C LYS A 4 -7.56 10.00 -5.85
N ASN A 5 -6.94 9.30 -4.91
CA ASN A 5 -7.62 8.47 -3.92
C ASN A 5 -6.94 8.67 -2.56
N GLN A 6 -7.69 8.49 -1.48
CA GLN A 6 -7.16 8.51 -0.11
C GLN A 6 -7.64 7.28 0.65
N THR A 7 -6.69 6.57 1.25
CA THR A 7 -6.96 5.39 2.08
C THR A 7 -6.47 5.64 3.49
N LYS A 8 -7.29 5.30 4.49
CA LYS A 8 -6.88 5.33 5.89
C LYS A 8 -6.37 3.94 6.28
N HIS A 9 -5.25 3.89 6.97
CA HIS A 9 -4.71 2.68 7.57
C HIS A 9 -4.45 2.94 9.05
N ARG A 10 -4.95 2.05 9.91
CA ARG A 10 -4.69 2.11 11.34
C ARG A 10 -3.45 1.28 11.62
N ILE A 11 -2.44 1.91 12.21
CA ILE A 11 -1.21 1.23 12.62
C ILE A 11 -1.56 0.24 13.72
N THR A 12 -1.14 -1.00 13.53
CA THR A 12 -1.27 -2.08 14.50
C THR A 12 0.06 -2.31 15.20
N TYR A 13 0.04 -2.95 16.36
CA TYR A 13 1.28 -3.31 17.06
C TYR A 13 2.20 -4.19 16.19
N ALA A 14 1.61 -5.05 15.34
CA ALA A 14 2.34 -5.89 14.39
C ALA A 14 3.06 -5.10 13.27
N ASP A 15 2.71 -3.83 13.07
CA ASP A 15 3.41 -2.97 12.12
C ASP A 15 4.72 -2.41 12.70
N THR A 16 4.88 -2.44 14.02
CA THR A 16 6.03 -1.86 14.74
C THR A 16 7.14 -2.86 15.01
N ASP A 17 8.37 -2.36 15.15
CA ASP A 17 9.54 -3.13 15.56
C ASP A 17 10.04 -2.71 16.97
N HIS A 18 11.11 -3.37 17.43
CA HIS A 18 11.71 -3.08 18.74
C HIS A 18 12.19 -1.62 18.88
N GLY A 19 12.39 -0.90 17.78
CA GLY A 19 12.73 0.53 17.76
C GLY A 19 11.54 1.45 18.09
N GLY A 20 10.34 0.90 18.36
CA GLY A 20 9.16 1.69 18.73
C GLY A 20 8.56 2.49 17.58
N VAL A 21 8.90 2.13 16.35
CA VAL A 21 8.40 2.74 15.12
C VAL A 21 7.95 1.66 14.16
N VAL A 22 7.21 2.05 13.12
CA VAL A 22 6.79 1.12 12.08
C VAL A 22 8.00 0.60 11.30
N TYR A 23 8.10 -0.72 11.17
CA TYR A 23 9.15 -1.37 10.40
C TYR A 23 9.09 -0.92 8.93
N TYR A 24 10.23 -0.56 8.35
CA TYR A 24 10.29 0.13 7.05
C TYR A 24 9.55 -0.62 5.91
N ALA A 25 9.56 -1.96 5.90
CA ALA A 25 8.89 -2.75 4.87
C ALA A 25 7.36 -2.67 4.97
N ASN A 26 6.79 -2.37 6.14
CA ASN A 26 5.34 -2.27 6.31
C ASN A 26 4.75 -1.06 5.57
N TYR A 27 5.53 0.00 5.32
CA TYR A 27 5.09 1.09 4.45
C TYR A 27 4.81 0.61 3.01
N LEU A 28 5.54 -0.39 2.52
CA LEU A 28 5.28 -0.98 1.19
C LEU A 28 3.94 -1.69 1.14
N LYS A 29 3.54 -2.35 2.23
CA LYS A 29 2.18 -2.93 2.36
C LYS A 29 1.12 -1.84 2.27
N TRP A 30 1.34 -0.69 2.90
CA TRP A 30 0.39 0.42 2.84
C TRP A 30 0.32 1.07 1.45
N PHE A 31 1.44 1.14 0.73
CA PHE A 31 1.42 1.56 -0.67
C PHE A 31 0.68 0.57 -1.57
N GLU A 32 0.80 -0.73 -1.32
CA GLU A 32 0.01 -1.75 -2.00
C GLU A 32 -1.49 -1.56 -1.74
N ILE A 33 -1.90 -1.41 -0.47
CA ILE A 33 -3.28 -1.10 -0.10
C ILE A 33 -3.78 0.13 -0.87
N GLY A 34 -2.98 1.21 -0.91
CA GLY A 34 -3.32 2.42 -1.67
C GLY A 34 -3.52 2.16 -3.17
N ARG A 35 -2.66 1.36 -3.80
CA ARG A 35 -2.79 0.96 -5.21
C ARG A 35 -4.08 0.17 -5.44
N THR A 36 -4.39 -0.77 -4.56
CA THR A 36 -5.60 -1.60 -4.65
C THR A 36 -6.87 -0.77 -4.44
N GLU A 37 -6.88 0.19 -3.51
CA GLU A 37 -8.01 1.11 -3.34
C GLU A 37 -8.18 2.06 -4.54
N ILE A 38 -7.10 2.49 -5.20
CA ILE A 38 -7.20 3.27 -6.45
C ILE A 38 -7.91 2.46 -7.53
N LEU A 39 -7.55 1.19 -7.71
CA LEU A 39 -8.24 0.32 -8.67
C LEU A 39 -9.73 0.20 -8.32
N ARG A 40 -10.03 -0.06 -7.05
CA ARG A 40 -11.41 -0.22 -6.58
C ARG A 40 -12.25 1.04 -6.78
N ALA A 41 -11.67 2.22 -6.53
CA ALA A 41 -12.32 3.51 -6.78
C ALA A 41 -12.65 3.74 -8.26
N ASN A 42 -11.97 3.05 -9.18
CA ASN A 42 -12.24 3.07 -10.62
C ASN A 42 -13.09 1.88 -11.10
N GLY A 43 -13.73 1.15 -10.17
CA GLY A 43 -14.62 0.03 -10.50
C GLY A 43 -13.90 -1.25 -10.92
N ILE A 44 -12.60 -1.38 -10.60
CA ILE A 44 -11.80 -2.57 -10.93
C ILE A 44 -11.24 -3.16 -9.63
N THR A 45 -11.42 -4.46 -9.44
CA THR A 45 -10.77 -5.18 -8.34
C THR A 45 -9.57 -5.98 -8.83
N TYR A 46 -8.60 -6.22 -7.95
CA TYR A 46 -7.42 -7.02 -8.28
C TYR A 46 -7.81 -8.45 -8.68
N ALA A 47 -8.79 -9.04 -8.00
CA ALA A 47 -9.31 -10.37 -8.30
C ALA A 47 -9.92 -10.48 -9.71
N GLU A 48 -10.55 -9.41 -10.23
CA GLU A 48 -11.05 -9.38 -11.60
C GLU A 48 -9.92 -9.31 -12.63
N LEU A 49 -8.80 -8.65 -12.32
CA LEU A 49 -7.62 -8.65 -13.17
C LEU A 49 -7.01 -10.04 -13.27
N GLU A 50 -6.83 -10.71 -12.12
CA GLU A 50 -6.28 -12.07 -12.08
C GLU A 50 -7.16 -13.07 -12.84
N LYS A 51 -8.49 -12.98 -12.70
CA LYS A 51 -9.44 -13.80 -13.48
C LYS A 51 -9.33 -13.59 -14.99
N LYS A 52 -8.85 -12.42 -15.43
CA LYS A 52 -8.58 -12.09 -16.84
C LYS A 52 -7.17 -12.51 -17.28
N GLY A 53 -6.40 -13.18 -16.43
CA GLY A 53 -5.01 -13.57 -16.69
C GLY A 53 -4.03 -12.40 -16.62
N LEU A 54 -4.43 -11.27 -16.01
CA LEU A 54 -3.60 -10.09 -15.86
C LEU A 54 -3.00 -10.04 -14.45
N ILE A 55 -1.71 -9.74 -14.36
CA ILE A 55 -0.99 -9.49 -13.11
C ILE A 55 -0.30 -8.12 -13.17
N ALA A 56 -0.19 -7.45 -12.03
CA ALA A 56 0.44 -6.12 -11.93
C ALA A 56 1.62 -6.13 -10.93
N PRO A 57 2.71 -6.85 -11.23
CA PRO A 57 3.86 -6.96 -10.34
C PRO A 57 4.55 -5.61 -10.15
N VAL A 58 5.12 -5.40 -8.95
CA VAL A 58 6.01 -4.27 -8.70
C VAL A 58 7.39 -4.64 -9.25
N VAL A 59 7.86 -3.89 -10.25
CA VAL A 59 9.19 -4.09 -10.85
C VAL A 59 10.27 -3.23 -10.21
N GLU A 60 9.90 -2.08 -9.66
CA GLU A 60 10.79 -1.16 -8.97
C GLU A 60 9.99 -0.40 -7.90
N VAL A 61 10.65 -0.09 -6.78
CA VAL A 61 10.13 0.85 -5.79
C VAL A 61 11.26 1.75 -5.28
N LYS A 62 10.98 3.05 -5.19
CA LYS A 62 11.86 4.04 -4.57
C LYS A 62 11.10 4.71 -3.42
N VAL A 63 11.62 4.58 -2.20
CA VAL A 63 11.00 5.14 -1.00
C VAL A 63 11.99 6.00 -0.24
N ASN A 64 11.57 7.21 0.10
CA ASN A 64 12.30 8.10 1.00
C ASN A 64 11.51 8.19 2.31
N TYR A 65 12.08 7.67 3.40
CA TYR A 65 11.46 7.68 4.73
C TYR A 65 11.83 8.97 5.46
N LEU A 66 10.91 9.92 5.54
CA LEU A 66 11.18 11.26 6.11
C LEU A 66 10.93 11.35 7.61
N LYS A 67 9.88 10.69 8.10
CA LYS A 67 9.48 10.69 9.51
C LYS A 67 8.88 9.31 9.88
N PRO A 68 9.14 8.80 11.09
CA PRO A 68 8.59 7.53 11.51
C PRO A 68 7.12 7.65 11.91
N ALA A 69 6.32 6.68 11.50
CA ALA A 69 5.02 6.39 12.07
C ALA A 69 5.15 5.52 13.34
N ARG A 70 4.17 5.60 14.23
CA ARG A 70 4.15 4.92 15.54
C ARG A 70 2.77 4.36 15.82
N TYR A 71 2.71 3.34 16.67
CA TYR A 71 1.45 2.85 17.25
C TYR A 71 0.75 3.95 18.06
#